data_AF-A0A9P6P183-F1
#
_entry.id   AF-A0A9P6P183-F1
#
_cell.length_a   1.000
_cell.length_b   1.000
_cell.length_c   1.000
_cell.angle_alpha   90.00
_cell.angle_beta   90.00
_cell.angle_gamma   90.00
#
_symmetry.space_group_name_H-M   'P 1'
#
loop_
_entity.id
_entity.type
_entity.pdbx_description
1 polymer ?
#
loop_
_entity_poly.entity_id
_entity_poly.type
_entity_poly.pdbx_seq_one_letter_code
_entity_poly.pdbx_strand_id
1 'polypeptide(L)'
;MPLYLSAALVLSQRDQVLEQECETAMLHSFLTKVAQNNSLEIESIISKAVELEQKYSPLELQVESTIGLDTVSTVNTYETLWVSSIKDNQLDRSKEEARAILAMKPDERKPIEISPKSDMDRPLQILQRLKNLYAKDTSFWTALALGAGMGTMLLLLSNTEFVRYVVNGV
;
A
#
# COMPACT_ATOMS: atom_id res chain seq x y z
N MET A 1 12.39 10.10 -7.40
CA MET A 1 13.25 9.01 -6.86
C MET A 1 12.59 8.00 -5.93
N PRO A 2 11.98 8.34 -4.77
CA PRO A 2 11.55 7.33 -3.79
C PRO A 2 10.54 6.31 -4.32
N LEU A 3 9.58 6.77 -5.14
CA LEU A 3 8.60 5.91 -5.82
C LEU A 3 9.27 4.88 -6.74
N TYR A 4 10.23 5.31 -7.56
CA TYR A 4 10.93 4.43 -8.49
C TYR A 4 11.85 3.44 -7.78
N LEU A 5 12.43 3.84 -6.64
CA LEU A 5 13.20 2.93 -5.81
C LEU A 5 12.33 1.80 -5.26
N SER A 6 11.14 2.14 -4.74
CA SER A 6 10.17 1.13 -4.30
C SER A 6 9.73 0.23 -5.46
N ALA A 7 9.44 0.81 -6.64
CA ALA A 7 9.07 0.03 -7.81
C ALA A 7 10.20 -0.91 -8.27
N ALA A 8 11.44 -0.42 -8.34
CA ALA A 8 12.61 -1.21 -8.71
C ALA A 8 12.86 -2.36 -7.72
N LEU A 9 12.69 -2.11 -6.42
CA LEU A 9 12.82 -3.14 -5.38
C LEU A 9 11.77 -4.25 -5.53
N VAL A 10 10.53 -3.91 -5.85
CA VAL A 10 9.48 -4.92 -6.11
C VAL A 10 9.78 -5.67 -7.40
N LEU A 11 10.22 -4.96 -8.45
CA LEU A 11 10.53 -5.56 -9.75
C LEU A 11 11.74 -6.49 -9.70
N SER A 12 12.72 -6.26 -8.82
CA SER A 12 13.86 -7.17 -8.66
C SER A 12 13.46 -8.53 -8.10
N GLN A 13 12.30 -8.63 -7.46
CA GLN A 13 11.73 -9.88 -6.94
C GLN A 13 10.50 -10.33 -7.74
N ARG A 14 10.34 -9.83 -8.97
CA ARG A 14 9.14 -10.04 -9.80
C ARG A 14 8.71 -11.51 -9.86
N ASP A 15 9.63 -12.43 -10.13
CA ASP A 15 9.29 -13.84 -10.34
C ASP A 15 8.72 -14.44 -9.04
N GLN A 16 9.37 -14.19 -7.91
CA GLN A 16 8.89 -14.63 -6.60
C GLN A 16 7.53 -14.02 -6.23
N VAL A 17 7.32 -12.74 -6.57
CA VAL A 17 6.03 -12.05 -6.34
C VAL A 17 4.92 -12.69 -7.19
N LEU A 18 5.21 -13.05 -8.44
CA LEU A 18 4.24 -13.69 -9.35
C LEU A 18 3.98 -15.16 -9.01
N GLU A 19 4.91 -15.83 -8.32
CA GLU A 19 4.75 -17.19 -7.81
C GLU A 19 3.93 -17.27 -6.51
N GLN A 20 3.80 -16.16 -5.76
CA GLN A 20 2.97 -16.14 -4.56
C GLN A 20 1.50 -16.33 -4.91
N GLU A 21 0.76 -16.94 -3.98
CA GLU A 21 -0.70 -16.94 -4.04
C GLU A 21 -1.22 -15.50 -4.08
N CYS A 22 -2.32 -15.27 -4.80
CA CYS A 22 -2.91 -13.93 -4.99
C CYS A 22 -3.60 -13.40 -3.71
N GLU A 23 -3.18 -13.87 -2.54
CA GLU A 23 -3.65 -13.42 -1.24
C GLU A 23 -2.86 -12.18 -0.78
N THR A 24 -3.58 -11.12 -0.41
CA THR A 24 -2.98 -9.85 -0.03
C THR A 24 -2.09 -9.96 1.21
N ALA A 25 -2.45 -10.83 2.16
CA ALA A 25 -1.67 -11.04 3.39
C ALA A 25 -0.30 -11.69 3.10
N MET A 26 -0.26 -12.67 2.20
CA MET A 26 0.95 -13.34 1.75
C MET A 26 1.88 -12.37 1.02
N LEU A 27 1.35 -11.61 0.07
CA LEU A 27 2.08 -10.58 -0.65
C LEU A 27 2.63 -9.50 0.29
N HIS A 28 1.82 -9.01 1.23
CA HIS A 28 2.26 -8.02 2.22
C HIS A 28 3.40 -8.57 3.10
N SER A 29 3.25 -9.80 3.62
CA SER A 29 4.28 -10.47 4.43
C SER A 29 5.59 -10.64 3.67
N PHE A 30 5.51 -11.03 2.39
CA PHE A 30 6.66 -11.13 1.50
C PHE A 30 7.33 -9.77 1.29
N LEU A 31 6.58 -8.78 0.80
CA LEU A 31 7.12 -7.46 0.45
C LEU A 31 7.75 -6.73 1.64
N THR A 32 7.19 -6.90 2.85
CA THR A 32 7.75 -6.29 4.08
C THR A 32 9.12 -6.88 4.42
N LYS A 33 9.39 -8.14 4.04
CA LYS A 33 10.65 -8.84 4.31
C LYS A 33 11.65 -8.72 3.17
N VAL A 34 11.25 -8.25 1.98
CA VAL A 34 12.14 -8.12 0.83
C VAL A 34 13.40 -7.35 1.19
N ALA A 35 13.28 -6.21 1.88
CA ALA A 35 14.42 -5.38 2.28
C ALA A 35 15.37 -6.05 3.29
N GLN A 36 14.94 -7.13 3.95
CA GLN A 36 15.74 -7.86 4.94
C GLN A 36 16.56 -9.00 4.30
N ASN A 37 16.35 -9.27 3.01
CA ASN A 37 17.11 -10.30 2.31
C ASN A 37 18.53 -9.82 2.02
N ASN A 38 19.51 -10.50 2.61
CA ASN A 38 20.93 -10.21 2.48
C ASN A 38 21.50 -10.38 1.05
N SER A 39 20.69 -10.84 0.08
CA SER A 39 21.07 -11.00 -1.33
C SER A 39 20.65 -9.82 -2.22
N LEU A 40 20.15 -8.73 -1.65
CA LEU A 40 19.78 -7.54 -2.42
C LEU A 40 21.00 -6.80 -2.96
N GLU A 41 21.15 -6.78 -4.28
CA GLU A 41 22.13 -5.96 -4.97
C GLU A 41 21.62 -4.51 -5.08
N ILE A 42 21.89 -3.71 -4.05
CA ILE A 42 21.39 -2.33 -3.91
C ILE A 42 21.76 -1.46 -5.11
N GLU A 43 22.98 -1.57 -5.63
CA GLU A 43 23.46 -0.78 -6.78
C GLU A 43 22.64 -1.06 -8.05
N SER A 44 22.31 -2.32 -8.31
CA SER A 44 21.46 -2.72 -9.42
C SER A 44 20.04 -2.14 -9.29
N ILE A 45 19.50 -2.12 -8.08
CA ILE A 45 18.17 -1.54 -7.78
C ILE A 45 18.19 -0.02 -7.96
N ILE A 46 19.22 0.66 -7.48
CA ILE A 46 19.38 2.11 -7.65
C ILE A 46 19.49 2.45 -9.15
N SER A 47 20.35 1.73 -9.88
CA SER A 47 20.49 1.89 -11.33
C SER A 47 19.14 1.73 -12.02
N LYS A 48 18.38 0.68 -11.67
CA LYS A 48 17.06 0.44 -12.23
C LYS A 48 16.05 1.53 -11.89
N ALA A 49 16.10 2.06 -10.68
CA ALA A 49 15.23 3.17 -10.27
C ALA A 49 15.52 4.44 -11.09
N VAL A 50 16.79 4.73 -11.36
CA VAL A 50 17.19 5.87 -12.21
C VAL A 50 16.71 5.67 -13.65
N GLU A 51 16.85 4.46 -14.21
CA GLU A 51 16.31 4.16 -15.54
C GLU A 51 14.79 4.39 -15.61
N LEU A 52 14.05 3.96 -14.57
CA LEU A 52 12.60 4.13 -14.51
C LEU A 52 12.21 5.61 -14.40
N GLU A 53 12.92 6.40 -13.60
CA GLU A 53 12.68 7.84 -13.46
C GLU A 53 12.96 8.60 -14.76
N GLN A 54 14.05 8.26 -15.47
CA GLN A 54 14.37 8.86 -16.76
C GLN A 54 13.34 8.51 -17.83
N LYS A 55 12.78 7.30 -17.77
CA LYS A 55 11.81 6.81 -18.75
C LYS A 55 10.40 7.34 -18.50
N TYR A 56 10.01 7.54 -17.25
CA TYR A 56 8.66 7.93 -16.88
C TYR A 56 8.71 9.12 -15.94
N SER A 57 8.31 10.31 -16.39
CA SER A 57 8.26 11.49 -15.52
C SER A 57 7.20 11.34 -14.42
N PRO A 58 7.46 11.75 -13.17
CA PRO A 58 6.47 11.71 -12.09
C PRO A 58 5.18 12.47 -12.41
N LEU A 59 5.30 13.58 -13.15
CA LEU A 59 4.14 14.38 -13.56
C LEU A 59 3.33 13.64 -14.63
N GLU A 60 4.00 13.01 -15.60
CA GLU A 60 3.33 12.23 -16.65
C GLU A 60 2.59 11.02 -16.06
N LEU A 61 3.21 10.30 -15.11
CA LEU A 61 2.56 9.19 -14.40
C LEU A 61 1.34 9.65 -13.59
N GLN A 62 1.43 10.81 -12.93
CA GLN A 62 0.29 11.39 -12.23
C GLN A 62 -0.83 11.76 -13.21
N VAL A 63 -0.50 12.33 -14.37
CA VAL A 63 -1.46 12.65 -15.44
C VAL A 63 -2.13 11.38 -15.96
N GLU A 64 -1.36 10.33 -16.26
CA GLU A 64 -1.86 9.06 -16.77
C GLU A 64 -2.70 8.29 -15.74
N SER A 65 -2.32 8.33 -14.48
CA SER A 65 -3.09 7.73 -13.40
C SER A 65 -4.35 8.52 -13.03
N THR A 66 -4.49 9.76 -13.52
CA THR A 66 -5.53 10.75 -13.15
C THR A 66 -5.58 11.08 -11.67
N ILE A 67 -4.58 10.64 -10.91
CA ILE A 67 -4.50 10.83 -9.46
C ILE A 67 -3.32 11.74 -9.19
N GLY A 68 -3.64 12.99 -8.85
CA GLY A 68 -2.67 13.92 -8.31
C GLY A 68 -2.26 13.50 -6.92
N LEU A 69 -0.96 13.29 -6.73
CA LEU A 69 -0.42 13.26 -5.38
C LEU A 69 -0.50 14.67 -4.80
N ASP A 70 -0.47 14.75 -3.47
CA ASP A 70 -0.44 16.02 -2.77
C ASP A 70 0.71 16.88 -3.28
N THR A 71 0.49 18.19 -3.35
CA THR A 71 1.53 19.16 -3.70
C THR A 71 2.75 19.04 -2.79
N VAL A 72 2.52 18.67 -1.53
CA VAL A 72 3.54 18.46 -0.49
C VAL A 72 4.06 17.03 -0.43
N SER A 73 3.59 16.13 -1.30
CA SER A 73 4.06 14.75 -1.32
C SER A 73 5.57 14.67 -1.58
N THR A 74 6.22 13.64 -1.06
CA THR A 74 7.66 13.41 -1.25
C THR A 74 8.04 13.32 -2.74
N VAL A 75 7.12 12.89 -3.60
CA VAL A 75 7.34 12.82 -5.05
C VAL A 75 7.39 14.21 -5.67
N ASN A 76 6.43 15.08 -5.32
CA ASN A 76 6.32 16.42 -5.89
C ASN A 76 7.32 17.42 -5.29
N THR A 77 7.78 17.18 -4.06
CA THR A 77 8.74 18.04 -3.36
C THR A 77 10.19 17.56 -3.43
N TYR A 78 10.47 16.43 -4.10
CA TYR A 78 11.80 15.83 -4.10
C TYR A 78 12.88 16.77 -4.66
N GLU A 79 12.63 17.34 -5.84
CA GLU A 79 13.61 18.17 -6.55
C GLU A 79 13.90 19.47 -5.80
N THR A 80 12.87 20.08 -5.22
CA THR A 80 12.98 21.36 -4.52
C THR A 80 13.59 21.22 -3.13
N LEU A 81 13.13 20.25 -2.34
CA LEU A 81 13.59 20.08 -0.95
C LEU A 81 14.90 19.31 -0.83
N TRP A 82 15.18 18.37 -1.73
CA TRP A 82 16.35 17.49 -1.56
C TRP A 82 17.41 17.78 -2.61
N VAL A 83 17.08 17.78 -3.90
CA VAL A 83 18.09 17.92 -4.96
C VAL A 83 18.68 19.33 -4.98
N SER A 84 17.84 20.36 -4.96
CA SER A 84 18.29 21.77 -4.96
C SER A 84 19.07 22.11 -3.69
N SER A 85 18.59 21.63 -2.55
CA SER A 85 19.19 21.91 -1.25
C SER A 85 20.54 21.23 -1.01
N ILE A 86 20.78 20.07 -1.63
CA ILE A 86 22.10 19.44 -1.64
C ILE A 86 23.08 20.28 -2.46
N LYS A 87 22.65 20.80 -3.63
CA LYS A 87 23.49 21.65 -4.49
C LYS A 87 23.85 22.96 -3.81
N ASP A 88 22.90 23.55 -3.07
CA ASP A 88 23.06 24.85 -2.41
C ASP A 88 23.60 24.75 -0.97
N ASN A 89 23.91 23.54 -0.50
CA ASN A 89 24.34 23.24 0.88
C ASN A 89 23.37 23.77 1.97
N GLN A 90 22.07 23.79 1.68
CA GLN A 90 20.98 24.27 2.56
C GLN A 90 20.15 23.12 3.15
N LEU A 91 20.81 22.02 3.51
CA LEU A 91 20.13 20.80 3.95
C LEU A 91 19.30 21.01 5.22
N ASP A 92 19.75 21.86 6.15
CA ASP A 92 19.06 22.06 7.42
C ASP A 92 17.73 22.80 7.27
N ARG A 93 17.65 23.76 6.35
CA ARG A 93 16.39 24.41 5.97
C ARG A 93 15.38 23.39 5.42
N SER A 94 15.87 22.48 4.59
CA SER A 94 15.02 21.47 3.95
C SER A 94 14.49 20.43 4.92
N LYS A 95 15.30 20.04 5.91
CA LYS A 95 14.84 19.18 7.01
C LYS A 95 13.71 19.84 7.80
N GLU A 96 13.80 21.15 8.03
CA GLU A 96 12.76 21.89 8.75
C GLU A 96 11.47 21.98 7.93
N GLU A 97 11.56 22.27 6.64
CA GLU A 97 10.41 22.26 5.72
C GLU A 97 9.78 20.85 5.63
N ALA A 98 10.59 19.80 5.57
CA ALA A 98 10.10 18.42 5.61
C ALA A 98 9.39 18.08 6.93
N ARG A 99 9.89 18.55 8.07
CA ARG A 99 9.23 18.39 9.37
C ARG A 99 7.90 19.13 9.42
N ALA A 100 7.85 20.34 8.87
CA ALA A 100 6.61 21.10 8.77
C ALA A 100 5.57 20.34 7.93
N ILE A 101 5.98 19.71 6.82
CA ILE A 101 5.11 18.86 6.00
C ILE A 101 4.59 17.65 6.77
N LEU A 102 5.45 16.97 7.53
CA LEU A 102 5.04 15.83 8.34
C LEU A 102 4.06 16.22 9.45
N ALA A 103 4.15 17.45 9.96
CA ALA A 103 3.26 17.99 10.99
C ALA A 103 1.89 18.46 10.45
N MET A 104 1.75 18.70 9.14
CA MET A 104 0.47 19.08 8.53
C MET A 104 -0.57 17.97 8.66
N LYS A 105 -1.83 18.35 8.90
CA LYS A 105 -2.94 17.39 8.94
C LYS A 105 -3.24 16.84 7.53
N PRO A 106 -3.77 15.61 7.40
CA PRO A 106 -4.12 15.04 6.09
C PRO A 106 -5.05 15.94 5.26
N ASP A 107 -6.03 16.58 5.90
CA ASP A 107 -7.03 17.42 5.23
C ASP A 107 -6.45 18.72 4.64
N GLU A 108 -5.29 19.14 5.14
CA GLU A 108 -4.59 20.35 4.68
C GLU A 108 -3.76 20.08 3.41
N ARG A 109 -3.49 18.81 3.10
CA ARG A 109 -2.70 18.39 1.95
C ARG A 109 -3.61 18.30 0.74
N LYS A 110 -3.42 19.22 -0.20
CA LYS A 110 -4.23 19.27 -1.42
C LYS A 110 -3.51 18.55 -2.56
N PRO A 111 -4.21 17.72 -3.34
CA PRO A 111 -3.71 17.16 -4.59
C PRO A 111 -3.24 18.25 -5.55
N ILE A 112 -2.21 17.95 -6.35
CA ILE A 112 -1.84 18.80 -7.48
C ILE A 112 -2.97 18.83 -8.51
N GLU A 113 -3.21 20.01 -9.11
CA GLU A 113 -4.17 20.14 -10.20
C GLU A 113 -3.60 19.51 -11.46
N ILE A 114 -4.19 18.38 -11.86
CA ILE A 114 -3.86 17.70 -13.12
C ILE A 114 -4.92 18.08 -14.14
N SER A 115 -4.51 18.69 -15.24
CA SER A 115 -5.40 18.84 -16.40
C SER A 115 -5.60 17.46 -17.05
N PRO A 116 -6.82 16.89 -17.03
CA PRO A 116 -7.03 15.54 -17.53
C PRO A 116 -6.86 15.49 -19.05
N LYS A 117 -6.01 14.59 -19.54
CA LYS A 117 -6.12 14.09 -20.91
C LYS A 117 -7.35 13.18 -20.99
N SER A 118 -8.51 13.76 -21.30
CA SER A 118 -9.78 13.20 -21.85
C SER A 118 -10.24 11.74 -21.62
N ASP A 119 -9.65 10.92 -20.76
CA ASP A 119 -10.09 9.54 -20.47
C ASP A 119 -10.05 9.29 -18.95
N MET A 120 -10.82 10.10 -18.22
CA MET A 120 -10.97 10.08 -16.75
C MET A 120 -11.60 8.79 -16.21
N ASP A 121 -12.16 7.93 -17.07
CA ASP A 121 -13.01 6.82 -16.63
C ASP A 121 -12.23 5.56 -16.24
N ARG A 122 -11.09 5.26 -16.90
CA ARG A 122 -10.36 4.00 -16.69
C ARG A 122 -9.72 3.83 -15.31
N PRO A 123 -8.88 4.75 -14.82
CA PRO A 123 -8.20 4.58 -13.53
C PRO A 123 -9.17 4.59 -12.34
N LEU A 124 -10.22 5.41 -12.39
CA LEU A 124 -11.32 5.40 -11.42
C LEU A 124 -12.05 4.06 -11.40
N GLN A 125 -12.30 3.47 -12.57
CA GLN A 125 -12.87 2.12 -12.67
C GLN A 125 -11.93 1.05 -12.09
N ILE A 126 -10.61 1.14 -12.31
CA ILE A 126 -9.64 0.19 -11.74
C ILE A 126 -9.64 0.29 -10.21
N LEU A 127 -9.58 1.50 -9.65
CA LEU A 127 -9.63 1.69 -8.20
C LEU A 127 -10.95 1.21 -7.59
N GLN A 128 -12.08 1.48 -8.26
CA GLN A 128 -13.38 0.96 -7.82
C GLN A 128 -13.43 -0.56 -7.88
N ARG A 129 -12.88 -1.18 -8.94
CA ARG A 129 -12.77 -2.64 -9.03
C ARG A 129 -11.93 -3.21 -7.88
N LEU A 130 -10.78 -2.62 -7.58
CA LEU A 130 -9.93 -3.04 -6.47
C LEU A 130 -10.63 -2.90 -5.12
N LYS A 131 -11.31 -1.78 -4.87
CA LYS A 131 -12.12 -1.58 -3.66
C LYS A 131 -13.24 -2.62 -3.55
N ASN A 132 -13.92 -2.93 -4.64
CA ASN A 132 -15.00 -3.91 -4.66
C ASN A 132 -14.49 -5.33 -4.41
N LEU A 133 -13.32 -5.69 -4.94
CA LEU A 133 -12.69 -6.98 -4.65
C LEU A 133 -12.34 -7.09 -3.17
N TYR A 134 -11.74 -6.05 -2.59
CA TYR A 134 -11.40 -6.02 -1.16
C TYR A 134 -12.63 -6.07 -0.25
N ALA A 135 -13.70 -5.35 -0.60
CA ALA A 135 -14.97 -5.36 0.14
C ALA A 135 -15.68 -6.72 0.03
N LYS A 136 -15.58 -7.39 -1.12
CA LYS A 136 -16.16 -8.71 -1.34
C LYS A 136 -15.47 -9.77 -0.48
N ASP A 137 -14.15 -9.76 -0.41
CA ASP A 137 -13.39 -10.72 0.40
C ASP A 137 -13.65 -10.53 1.91
N THR A 138 -13.69 -9.29 2.40
CA THR A 138 -14.01 -9.00 3.81
C THR A 138 -15.43 -9.43 4.19
N SER A 139 -16.41 -9.28 3.29
CA SER A 139 -17.79 -9.74 3.52
C SER A 139 -17.92 -11.27 3.61
N PHE A 140 -17.12 -12.01 2.83
CA PHE A 140 -17.13 -13.47 2.85
C PHE A 140 -16.54 -14.02 4.15
N TRP A 141 -15.40 -13.50 4.59
CA TRP A 141 -14.76 -13.92 5.85
C TRP A 141 -15.58 -13.57 7.08
N THR A 142 -16.25 -12.41 7.10
CA THR A 142 -17.16 -12.03 8.19
C THR A 142 -18.41 -12.91 8.26
N ALA A 143 -19.00 -13.28 7.12
CA ALA A 143 -20.13 -14.21 7.07
C ALA A 143 -19.73 -15.62 7.58
N LEU A 144 -18.54 -16.10 7.21
CA LEU A 144 -18.03 -17.41 7.65
C LEU A 144 -17.73 -17.43 9.15
N ALA A 145 -17.13 -16.37 9.70
CA ALA A 145 -16.87 -16.24 11.14
C ALA A 145 -18.17 -16.20 11.97
N LEU A 146 -19.18 -15.46 11.51
CA LEU A 146 -20.50 -15.41 12.16
C LEU A 146 -21.22 -16.77 12.08
N GLY A 147 -21.13 -17.47 10.95
CA GLY A 147 -21.69 -18.82 10.79
C GLY A 147 -21.05 -19.86 11.73
N ALA A 148 -19.72 -19.83 11.88
CA ALA A 148 -19.00 -20.73 12.78
C ALA A 148 -19.30 -20.45 14.27
N GLY A 149 -19.45 -19.18 14.66
CA GLY A 149 -19.85 -18.78 16.01
C GLY A 149 -21.29 -19.19 16.37
N MET A 150 -22.23 -19.05 15.43
CA MET A 150 -23.62 -19.49 15.64
C MET A 150 -23.77 -21.01 15.65
N GLY A 151 -23.01 -21.73 14.81
CA GLY A 151 -23.04 -23.19 14.75
C GLY A 151 -22.52 -23.86 16.03
N THR A 152 -21.44 -23.33 16.60
CA THR A 152 -20.89 -23.81 17.89
C THR A 152 -21.83 -23.50 19.06
N MET A 153 -22.49 -22.34 19.06
CA MET A 153 -23.47 -22.00 20.08
C MET A 153 -24.72 -22.88 20.01
N LEU A 154 -25.22 -23.20 18.80
CA LEU A 154 -26.33 -24.14 18.62
C LEU A 154 -25.95 -25.57 19.03
N LEU A 155 -24.73 -26.02 18.74
CA LEU A 155 -24.23 -27.33 19.19
C LEU A 155 -24.17 -27.41 20.72
N LEU A 156 -23.68 -26.36 21.40
CA LEU A 156 -23.63 -26.29 22.85
C LEU A 156 -25.04 -26.22 23.48
N LEU A 157 -25.95 -25.45 22.90
CA LEU A 157 -27.34 -25.36 23.35
C LEU A 157 -28.14 -26.65 23.08
N SER A 158 -27.82 -27.38 22.00
CA SER A 158 -28.44 -28.67 21.70
C SER A 158 -27.96 -29.81 22.61
N ASN A 159 -26.83 -29.61 23.30
CA ASN A 159 -26.20 -30.62 24.15
C ASN A 159 -26.41 -30.37 25.66
N THR A 160 -27.34 -29.48 26.05
CA THR A 160 -27.64 -29.16 27.45
C THR A 160 -28.35 -30.28 28.24
N GLU A 161 -28.70 -31.40 27.60
CA GLU A 161 -29.15 -32.61 28.31
C GLU A 161 -27.99 -33.38 28.98
N PHE A 162 -26.73 -33.19 28.55
CA PHE A 162 -25.57 -33.86 29.17
C PHE A 162 -25.11 -33.20 30.48
N VAL A 163 -25.31 -31.88 30.63
CA VAL A 163 -24.90 -31.13 31.83
C VAL A 163 -25.80 -31.41 33.04
N ARG A 164 -27.05 -31.86 32.83
CA ARG A 164 -27.95 -32.24 33.94
C ARG A 164 -27.64 -33.60 34.57
N TYR A 165 -26.95 -34.49 33.87
CA TYR A 165 -26.69 -35.84 34.40
C TYR A 165 -25.44 -35.92 35.30
N VAL A 166 -24.48 -35.02 35.14
CA VAL A 166 -23.23 -35.01 35.95
C VAL A 166 -23.40 -34.26 37.28
N VAL A 167 -24.45 -33.45 37.45
CA VAL A 167 -24.68 -32.66 38.67
C VAL A 167 -25.71 -33.31 39.63
N ASN A 168 -26.48 -34.32 39.20
CA ASN A 168 -27.54 -34.91 40.03
C ASN A 168 -27.55 -36.46 40.08
N GLY A 169 -26.41 -37.13 39.83
CA GLY A 169 -26.35 -38.60 39.83
C GLY A 169 -25.03 -39.17 40.34
N VAL A 170 -24.93 -39.26 41.68
CA VAL A 170 -23.92 -39.93 42.54
C VAL A 170 -22.55 -39.24 42.66
#